data_AF-A0AAE1L5P7-F1
#
_entry.id   AF-A0AAE1L5P7-F1
#
_cell.length_a   1.000
_cell.length_b   1.000
_cell.length_c   1.000
_cell.angle_alpha   90.00
_cell.angle_beta   90.00
_cell.angle_gamma   90.00
#
_symmetry.space_group_name_H-M   'P 1'
#
loop_
_entity.id
_entity.type
_entity.pdbx_description
1 polymer ?
#
loop_
_entity_poly.entity_id
_entity_poly.type
_entity_poly.pdbx_seq_one_letter_code
_entity_poly.pdbx_strand_id
1 'polypeptide(L)'
;MAPCDTLAAQWLGGFKEVKDKFGLDSSNGSLILEKCGTEVEDDEVLQEVMGEVLLFLVDGEQYSPTGTSLNVDQLPNQPTVPETTPDESLPVTEGTSHAQFPQISAIPLPELSGSTRASLMEGDMARCVWLQLIEESKNYYMKFFPVIETNPYGVYRTIGQKMVKAYPSIEREGTHPWSQFTKALSQSIRTERFKRKRKSESSQPQKPSPKRFCLMKRVVADTVGLLSEEEYEQHIIQEIESLLSDNITTWKERLMDMVKILSHEVPSSGDIYVSTVVG
;
A
#
# COMPACT_ATOMS: atom_id res chain seq x y z
N MET A 1 -0.65 41.87 3.19
CA MET A 1 -0.91 40.62 3.93
C MET A 1 -1.69 39.73 3.01
N ALA A 2 -1.05 38.68 2.47
CA ALA A 2 -1.64 37.77 1.51
C ALA A 2 -2.45 36.67 2.24
N PRO A 3 -3.58 36.20 1.69
CA PRO A 3 -4.28 35.04 2.22
C PRO A 3 -3.51 33.75 1.85
N CYS A 4 -3.41 32.85 2.83
CA CYS A 4 -2.88 31.51 2.68
C CYS A 4 -4.07 30.60 2.33
N ASP A 5 -4.21 30.27 1.04
CA ASP A 5 -5.31 29.47 0.51
C ASP A 5 -4.93 27.98 0.49
N THR A 6 -5.76 27.14 1.11
CA THR A 6 -5.57 25.69 1.22
C THR A 6 -6.59 24.95 0.32
N LEU A 7 -6.12 24.13 -0.62
CA LEU A 7 -6.91 23.41 -1.64
C LEU A 7 -6.83 21.87 -1.43
N ALA A 8 -7.90 21.13 -1.74
CA ALA A 8 -7.88 19.66 -1.80
C ALA A 8 -8.78 19.11 -2.91
N ALA A 9 -8.25 18.17 -3.71
CA ALA A 9 -8.85 17.57 -4.90
C ALA A 9 -9.50 16.19 -4.62
N GLN A 10 -10.36 15.74 -5.53
CA GLN A 10 -10.79 14.34 -5.62
C GLN A 10 -9.82 13.62 -6.57
N TRP A 11 -8.99 12.74 -6.01
CA TRP A 11 -7.91 12.06 -6.72
C TRP A 11 -8.41 10.72 -7.27
N LEU A 12 -8.52 10.61 -8.60
CA LEU A 12 -8.69 9.33 -9.32
C LEU A 12 -7.38 8.86 -9.96
N GLY A 13 -6.34 9.68 -9.85
CA GLY A 13 -5.00 9.41 -10.35
C GLY A 13 -4.15 8.66 -9.35
N GLY A 14 -3.30 7.76 -9.85
CA GLY A 14 -2.29 7.10 -9.02
C GLY A 14 -1.29 8.10 -8.42
N PHE A 15 -0.50 7.65 -7.44
CA PHE A 15 0.57 8.39 -6.77
C PHE A 15 1.54 9.06 -7.75
N LYS A 16 1.74 8.45 -8.92
CA LYS A 16 2.51 9.03 -10.02
C LYS A 16 1.90 10.33 -10.54
N GLU A 17 0.58 10.37 -10.76
CA GLU A 17 -0.11 11.58 -11.24
C GLU A 17 -0.10 12.70 -10.20
N VAL A 18 -0.08 12.36 -8.91
CA VAL A 18 0.13 13.33 -7.82
C VAL A 18 1.51 13.97 -7.97
N LYS A 19 2.58 13.17 -8.08
CA LYS A 19 3.94 13.66 -8.26
C LYS A 19 4.08 14.53 -9.51
N ASP A 20 3.57 14.05 -10.64
CA ASP A 20 3.65 14.76 -11.92
C ASP A 20 2.91 16.11 -11.87
N LYS A 21 1.74 16.17 -11.22
CA LYS A 21 0.93 17.40 -11.12
C LYS A 21 1.60 18.49 -10.28
N PHE A 22 2.37 18.13 -9.27
CA PHE A 22 3.12 19.08 -8.46
C PHE A 22 4.50 19.41 -9.06
N GLY A 23 4.79 18.94 -10.28
CA GLY A 23 6.08 19.17 -10.94
C GLY A 23 7.23 18.50 -10.19
N LEU A 24 6.94 17.41 -9.49
CA LEU A 24 7.91 16.70 -8.68
C LEU A 24 8.56 15.65 -9.56
N ASP A 25 9.83 15.85 -9.89
CA ASP A 25 10.64 14.78 -10.45
C ASP A 25 10.53 13.59 -9.50
N SER A 26 10.23 12.42 -10.08
CA SER A 26 9.93 11.19 -9.33
C SER A 26 11.03 10.77 -8.34
N SER A 27 12.21 11.42 -8.40
CA SER A 27 13.43 11.06 -7.69
C SER A 27 13.68 11.73 -6.34
N ASN A 28 13.10 12.91 -6.01
CA ASN A 28 13.67 13.75 -4.94
C ASN A 28 12.69 14.25 -3.85
N GLY A 29 11.65 13.48 -3.52
CA GLY A 29 10.83 13.82 -2.36
C GLY A 29 9.86 12.74 -1.91
N SER A 30 9.43 12.88 -0.66
CA SER A 30 8.52 11.95 0.03
C SER A 30 7.19 12.63 0.35
N LEU A 31 6.11 11.86 0.22
CA LEU A 31 4.77 12.31 0.60
C LEU A 31 4.47 11.69 1.97
N ILE A 32 4.11 12.50 2.95
CA ILE A 32 3.86 12.04 4.33
C ILE A 32 2.52 12.58 4.84
N LEU A 33 1.94 11.92 5.85
CA LEU A 33 0.76 12.43 6.56
C LEU A 33 1.13 13.57 7.52
N GLU A 34 0.42 14.70 7.45
CA GLU A 34 0.64 15.84 8.35
C GLU A 34 0.51 15.45 9.82
N LYS A 35 -0.42 14.54 10.13
CA LYS A 35 -0.76 14.16 11.50
C LYS A 35 0.35 13.40 12.23
N CYS A 36 1.12 12.58 11.51
CA CYS A 36 2.02 11.61 12.13
C CYS A 36 3.34 11.41 11.39
N GLY A 37 3.57 12.10 10.28
CA GLY A 37 4.79 11.98 9.49
C GLY A 37 4.97 10.64 8.79
N THR A 38 3.91 9.82 8.69
CA THR A 38 3.98 8.51 8.03
C THR A 38 4.03 8.69 6.53
N GLU A 39 5.02 8.07 5.89
CA GLU A 39 5.23 8.11 4.45
C GLU A 39 4.16 7.31 3.69
N VAL A 40 3.69 7.90 2.59
CA VAL A 40 2.73 7.35 1.65
C VAL A 40 3.53 6.91 0.44
N GLU A 41 3.77 5.60 0.30
CA GLU A 41 4.65 5.05 -0.74
C GLU A 41 3.88 4.60 -2.00
N ASP A 42 2.56 4.40 -1.90
CA ASP A 42 1.74 3.84 -2.97
C ASP A 42 0.30 4.37 -3.01
N ASP A 43 -0.37 4.11 -4.14
CA ASP A 43 -1.75 4.50 -4.44
C ASP A 43 -2.75 3.92 -3.44
N GLU A 44 -2.46 2.75 -2.87
CA GLU A 44 -3.36 2.08 -1.92
C GLU A 44 -3.39 2.84 -0.59
N VAL A 45 -2.22 3.24 -0.09
CA VAL A 45 -2.10 4.09 1.10
C VAL A 45 -2.71 5.47 0.81
N LEU A 46 -2.49 6.02 -0.38
CA LEU A 46 -3.09 7.30 -0.78
C LEU A 46 -4.63 7.26 -0.77
N GLN A 47 -5.22 6.14 -1.23
CA GLN A 47 -6.66 5.92 -1.15
C GLN A 47 -7.14 5.73 0.30
N GLU A 48 -6.32 5.14 1.17
CA GLU A 48 -6.62 4.94 2.61
C GLU A 48 -6.70 6.27 3.38
N VAL A 49 -5.92 7.26 2.99
CA VAL A 49 -5.81 8.57 3.66
C VAL A 49 -6.62 9.67 2.97
N MET A 50 -7.58 9.31 2.10
CA MET A 50 -8.44 10.27 1.42
C MET A 50 -9.15 11.19 2.42
N GLY A 51 -8.84 12.49 2.35
CA GLY A 51 -9.39 13.53 3.21
C GLY A 51 -8.51 13.90 4.41
N GLU A 52 -7.38 13.22 4.61
CA GLU A 52 -6.31 13.70 5.49
C GLU A 52 -5.39 14.69 4.75
N VAL A 53 -4.71 15.54 5.52
CA VAL A 53 -3.74 16.49 4.98
C VAL A 53 -2.41 15.76 4.77
N LEU A 54 -1.88 15.87 3.56
CA LEU A 54 -0.58 15.34 3.19
C LEU A 54 0.42 16.49 3.11
N LEU A 55 1.62 16.27 3.66
CA LEU A 55 2.76 17.14 3.47
C LEU A 55 3.70 16.50 2.46
N PHE A 56 4.26 17.31 1.59
CA PHE A 56 5.34 16.90 0.72
C PHE A 56 6.66 17.40 1.29
N LEU A 57 7.63 16.51 1.47
CA LEU A 57 8.98 16.85 1.92
C LEU A 57 9.95 16.76 0.75
N VAL A 58 10.68 17.84 0.51
CA VAL A 58 11.80 17.87 -0.45
C VAL A 58 13.02 17.17 0.17
N ASP A 59 13.88 16.57 -0.66
CA ASP A 59 15.15 16.00 -0.21
C ASP A 59 15.92 16.93 0.76
N GLY A 60 16.17 16.44 1.96
CA GLY A 60 16.86 17.16 3.04
C GLY A 60 15.94 17.83 4.05
N GLU A 61 14.63 17.91 3.79
CA GLU A 61 13.65 18.38 4.77
C GLU A 61 13.29 17.25 5.75
N GLN A 62 13.14 17.60 7.04
CA GLN A 62 12.64 16.67 8.05
C GLN A 62 11.29 17.15 8.55
N TYR A 63 10.34 16.21 8.62
CA TYR A 63 9.06 16.45 9.27
C TYR A 63 9.26 16.68 10.77
N SER A 64 8.71 17.80 11.26
CA SER A 64 8.50 18.03 12.67
C SER A 64 7.00 18.17 12.91
N PRO A 65 6.40 17.44 13.86
CA PRO A 65 4.99 17.60 14.17
C PRO A 65 4.75 19.05 14.57
N THR A 66 3.82 19.72 13.90
CA THR A 66 3.38 21.06 14.31
C THR A 66 2.78 20.91 15.70
N GLY A 67 3.61 21.17 16.72
CA GLY A 67 3.24 21.01 18.11
C GLY A 67 1.92 21.72 18.30
N THR A 68 0.90 20.98 18.71
CA THR A 68 -0.28 21.58 19.30
C THR A 68 0.22 22.27 20.56
N SER A 69 0.66 23.52 20.43
CA SER A 69 0.94 24.39 21.57
C SER A 69 -0.38 24.57 22.27
N LEU A 70 -0.70 23.62 23.15
CA LEU A 70 -1.64 23.82 24.21
C LEU A 70 -1.12 25.02 24.98
N ASN A 71 -1.84 26.11 24.83
CA ASN A 71 -1.62 27.35 25.52
C ASN A 71 -1.87 27.09 27.02
N VAL A 72 -0.84 26.61 27.71
CA VAL A 72 -0.79 26.52 29.18
C VAL A 72 -0.13 27.81 29.63
N ASP A 73 -0.88 28.91 29.52
CA ASP A 73 -0.51 30.16 30.16
C ASP A 73 -1.33 30.32 31.45
N GLN A 74 -0.56 30.52 32.54
CA GLN A 74 -0.93 31.07 33.85
C GLN A 74 -1.50 30.14 34.94
N LEU A 75 -0.59 29.66 35.80
CA LEU A 75 -0.74 29.87 37.24
C LEU A 75 0.63 30.17 37.89
N PRO A 76 0.75 31.23 38.73
CA PRO A 76 2.03 31.69 39.27
C PRO A 76 2.39 31.07 40.63
N ASN A 77 3.70 30.97 40.86
CA ASN A 77 4.40 30.94 42.14
C ASN A 77 4.16 29.73 43.08
N GLN A 78 5.18 28.87 43.20
CA GLN A 78 5.44 28.20 44.47
C GLN A 78 6.96 28.07 44.75
N PRO A 79 7.41 28.25 46.01
CA PRO A 79 8.80 28.54 46.34
C PRO A 79 9.67 27.29 46.49
N THR A 80 10.96 27.51 46.21
CA THR A 80 12.12 26.67 46.54
C THR A 80 12.19 26.34 48.03
N VAL A 81 12.12 25.05 48.40
CA VAL A 81 12.53 24.49 49.71
C VAL A 81 13.08 23.05 49.49
N PRO A 82 14.09 22.61 50.27
CA PRO A 82 15.16 21.74 49.77
C PRO A 82 15.01 20.24 50.09
N GLU A 83 15.79 19.48 49.32
CA GLU A 83 16.42 18.19 49.60
C GLU A 83 16.28 17.65 51.03
N THR A 84 15.50 16.57 51.20
CA THR A 84 15.65 15.61 52.32
C THR A 84 15.05 14.26 51.90
N THR A 85 15.90 13.28 51.61
CA THR A 85 15.65 11.84 51.83
C THR A 85 15.69 11.56 53.35
N PRO A 86 14.95 10.60 53.93
CA PRO A 86 14.92 9.20 53.45
C PRO A 86 13.60 8.42 53.65
N ASP A 87 13.52 7.31 52.91
CA ASP A 87 12.97 6.00 53.32
C ASP A 87 11.54 5.95 53.91
N GLU A 88 10.55 5.62 53.06
CA GLU A 88 9.35 4.92 53.52
C GLU A 88 8.80 4.01 52.42
N SER A 89 8.65 2.74 52.77
CA SER A 89 8.31 1.61 51.93
C SER A 89 6.81 1.62 51.62
N LEU A 90 6.46 1.92 50.36
CA LEU A 90 5.11 1.72 49.85
C LEU A 90 5.00 0.39 49.10
N PRO A 91 3.88 -0.35 49.25
CA PRO A 91 3.66 -1.62 48.59
C PRO A 91 3.54 -1.40 47.08
N VAL A 92 4.47 -2.01 46.34
CA VAL A 92 4.43 -2.11 44.89
C VAL A 92 3.14 -2.82 44.51
N THR A 93 2.20 -2.07 43.94
CA THR A 93 0.99 -2.66 43.37
C THR A 93 1.37 -3.25 42.01
N GLU A 94 1.90 -4.47 42.05
CA GLU A 94 2.06 -5.34 40.87
C GLU A 94 0.67 -5.71 40.36
N GLY A 95 0.24 -5.10 39.26
CA GLY A 95 -1.12 -5.38 38.77
C GLY A 95 -1.50 -4.82 37.41
N THR A 96 -0.56 -4.32 36.61
CA THR A 96 -0.84 -4.12 35.18
C THR A 96 -0.16 -5.25 34.44
N SER A 97 -0.94 -6.28 34.11
CA SER A 97 -0.51 -7.41 33.28
C SER A 97 -0.04 -6.86 31.94
N HIS A 98 1.25 -6.54 31.83
CA HIS A 98 1.91 -6.43 30.55
C HIS A 98 1.67 -7.76 29.85
N ALA A 99 0.80 -7.75 28.84
CA ALA A 99 0.63 -8.89 27.96
C ALA A 99 2.03 -9.26 27.48
N GLN A 100 2.58 -10.35 28.01
CA GLN A 100 3.86 -10.87 27.58
C GLN A 100 3.70 -11.19 26.10
N PHE A 101 4.22 -10.32 25.25
CA PHE A 101 4.26 -10.59 23.84
C PHE A 101 5.07 -11.87 23.66
N PRO A 102 4.53 -12.88 22.96
CA PRO A 102 5.22 -14.14 22.78
C PRO A 102 6.59 -13.85 22.14
N GLN A 103 7.64 -14.45 22.70
CA GLN A 103 8.98 -14.35 22.13
C GLN A 103 8.89 -14.60 20.62
N ILE A 104 9.46 -13.69 19.83
CA ILE A 104 9.39 -13.68 18.36
C ILE A 104 9.83 -15.03 17.75
N SER A 105 10.68 -15.78 18.45
CA SER A 105 11.11 -17.13 18.07
C SER A 105 9.98 -18.18 18.04
N ALA A 106 8.87 -17.96 18.76
CA ALA A 106 7.81 -18.94 18.98
C ALA A 106 6.57 -18.75 18.08
N ILE A 107 6.63 -17.92 17.03
CA ILE A 107 5.47 -17.72 16.15
C ILE A 107 5.08 -19.04 15.44
N PRO A 108 3.88 -19.59 15.65
CA PRO A 108 3.47 -20.84 15.01
C PRO A 108 3.20 -20.65 13.51
N LEU A 109 3.33 -21.76 12.76
CA LEU A 109 2.95 -21.81 11.34
C LEU A 109 1.43 -21.95 11.21
N PRO A 110 0.81 -21.36 10.18
CA PRO A 110 -0.62 -21.52 9.93
C PRO A 110 -0.94 -22.95 9.53
N GLU A 111 -2.07 -23.46 10.01
CA GLU A 111 -2.64 -24.71 9.52
C GLU A 111 -3.28 -24.48 8.15
N LEU A 112 -2.47 -24.62 7.10
CA LEU A 112 -2.94 -24.50 5.72
C LEU A 112 -3.86 -25.67 5.36
N SER A 113 -4.84 -25.40 4.51
CA SER A 113 -5.73 -26.40 3.93
C SER A 113 -4.94 -27.49 3.21
N GLY A 114 -5.53 -28.69 3.11
CA GLY A 114 -4.88 -29.84 2.48
C GLY A 114 -4.47 -29.57 1.04
N SER A 115 -5.31 -28.87 0.26
CA SER A 115 -5.03 -28.50 -1.13
C SER A 115 -3.87 -27.51 -1.23
N THR A 116 -3.89 -26.42 -0.47
CA THR A 116 -2.80 -25.42 -0.47
C THR A 116 -1.49 -26.05 -0.02
N ARG A 117 -1.52 -26.88 1.04
CA ARG A 117 -0.34 -27.58 1.52
C ARG A 117 0.22 -28.56 0.48
N ALA A 118 -0.64 -29.35 -0.17
CA ALA A 118 -0.22 -30.29 -1.21
C ALA A 118 0.45 -29.56 -2.38
N SER A 119 -0.17 -28.50 -2.91
CA SER A 119 0.40 -27.70 -3.99
C SER A 119 1.73 -27.03 -3.59
N LEU A 120 1.87 -26.56 -2.35
CA LEU A 120 3.13 -25.99 -1.88
C LEU A 120 4.25 -27.03 -1.73
N MET A 121 3.91 -28.28 -1.48
CA MET A 121 4.88 -29.38 -1.33
C MET A 121 5.28 -30.02 -2.65
N GLU A 122 4.40 -29.99 -3.66
CA GLU A 122 4.65 -30.58 -4.99
C GLU A 122 5.67 -29.80 -5.85
N GLY A 123 5.99 -28.56 -5.44
CA GLY A 123 6.98 -27.71 -6.12
C GLY A 123 6.37 -26.88 -7.26
N ASP A 124 6.79 -25.61 -7.38
CA ASP A 124 6.39 -24.60 -8.39
C ASP A 124 4.89 -24.22 -8.48
N MET A 125 3.98 -24.95 -7.81
CA MET A 125 2.55 -24.65 -7.80
C MET A 125 2.14 -23.53 -6.83
N ALA A 126 3.08 -22.87 -6.15
CA ALA A 126 2.80 -21.76 -5.24
C ALA A 126 2.08 -20.60 -5.95
N ARG A 127 2.34 -20.39 -7.24
CA ARG A 127 1.67 -19.36 -8.06
C ARG A 127 0.17 -19.62 -8.18
N CYS A 128 -0.24 -20.89 -8.31
CA CYS A 128 -1.63 -21.29 -8.47
C CYS A 128 -2.44 -21.14 -7.18
N VAL A 129 -1.79 -21.29 -6.02
CA VAL A 129 -2.44 -21.20 -4.70
C VAL A 129 -2.09 -19.93 -3.93
N TRP A 130 -1.44 -18.95 -4.57
CA TRP A 130 -0.89 -17.77 -3.89
C TRP A 130 -1.95 -16.97 -3.12
N LEU A 131 -3.08 -16.66 -3.76
CA LEU A 131 -4.15 -15.89 -3.12
C LEU A 131 -4.76 -16.65 -1.93
N GLN A 132 -4.97 -17.96 -2.08
CA GLN A 132 -5.49 -18.81 -1.01
C GLN A 132 -4.50 -18.90 0.17
N LEU A 133 -3.21 -19.07 -0.12
CA LEU A 133 -2.14 -19.07 0.88
C LEU A 133 -2.13 -17.76 1.69
N ILE A 134 -2.20 -16.60 1.02
CA ILE A 134 -2.23 -15.29 1.69
C ILE A 134 -3.48 -15.15 2.55
N GLU A 135 -4.65 -15.55 2.04
CA GLU A 135 -5.92 -15.47 2.77
C GLU A 135 -5.95 -16.38 4.02
N GLU A 136 -5.51 -17.62 3.90
CA GLU A 136 -5.43 -18.57 5.03
C GLU A 136 -4.42 -18.07 6.09
N SER A 137 -3.25 -17.60 5.64
CA SER A 137 -2.22 -17.03 6.52
C SER A 137 -2.73 -15.77 7.23
N LYS A 138 -3.40 -14.86 6.52
CA LYS A 138 -4.04 -13.66 7.09
C LYS A 138 -5.03 -14.05 8.18
N ASN A 139 -5.95 -14.97 7.88
CA ASN A 139 -6.99 -15.38 8.82
C ASN A 139 -6.40 -16.05 10.07
N TYR A 140 -5.32 -16.81 9.92
CA TYR A 140 -4.59 -17.38 11.05
C TYR A 140 -3.91 -16.30 11.90
N TYR A 141 -3.07 -15.46 11.29
CA TYR A 141 -2.27 -14.48 12.03
C TYR A 141 -3.09 -13.32 12.60
N MET A 142 -4.24 -12.98 12.01
CA MET A 142 -5.16 -12.01 12.62
C MET A 142 -5.83 -12.52 13.90
N LYS A 143 -5.98 -13.84 14.06
CA LYS A 143 -6.46 -14.43 15.32
C LYS A 143 -5.37 -14.47 16.37
N PHE A 144 -4.14 -14.77 15.95
CA PHE A 144 -2.99 -14.91 16.85
C PHE A 144 -2.39 -13.56 17.29
N PHE A 145 -2.39 -12.57 16.39
CA PHE A 145 -1.89 -11.21 16.62
C PHE A 145 -2.98 -10.17 16.31
N PRO A 146 -3.99 -10.04 17.19
CA PRO A 146 -5.07 -9.08 16.99
C PRO A 146 -4.53 -7.64 16.89
N VAL A 147 -3.44 -7.37 17.62
CA VAL A 147 -2.77 -6.08 17.70
C VAL A 147 -1.26 -6.29 17.48
N ILE A 148 -0.68 -5.58 16.51
CA ILE A 148 0.76 -5.63 16.21
C ILE A 148 1.27 -4.19 16.39
N GLU A 149 1.61 -3.80 17.62
CA GLU A 149 1.91 -2.41 17.96
C GLU A 149 3.41 -2.11 18.04
N THR A 150 4.22 -3.01 18.60
CA THR A 150 5.58 -2.63 19.02
C THR A 150 6.66 -2.85 17.95
N ASN A 151 6.49 -3.85 17.06
CA ASN A 151 7.44 -4.12 15.97
C ASN A 151 6.79 -4.96 14.84
N PRO A 152 5.96 -4.35 13.98
CA PRO A 152 5.30 -5.09 12.90
C PRO A 152 6.29 -5.72 11.91
N TYR A 153 7.35 -4.99 11.55
CA TYR A 153 8.33 -5.44 10.57
C TYR A 153 9.08 -6.70 11.03
N GLY A 154 9.51 -6.75 12.30
CA GLY A 154 10.17 -7.92 12.88
C GLY A 154 9.28 -9.16 12.86
N VAL A 155 8.00 -9.01 13.23
CA VAL A 155 7.02 -10.10 13.24
C VAL A 155 6.79 -10.66 11.83
N TYR A 156 6.53 -9.79 10.85
CA TYR A 156 6.31 -10.23 9.47
C TYR A 156 7.54 -10.89 8.87
N ARG A 157 8.74 -10.35 9.13
CA ARG A 157 10.00 -10.97 8.70
C ARG A 157 10.15 -12.38 9.24
N THR A 158 9.92 -12.58 10.54
CA THR A 158 10.02 -13.91 11.14
C THR A 158 8.97 -14.88 10.61
N ILE A 159 7.73 -14.41 10.39
CA ILE A 159 6.68 -15.18 9.73
C ILE A 159 7.13 -15.62 8.34
N GLY A 160 7.62 -14.68 7.52
CA GLY A 160 8.09 -14.96 6.17
C GLY A 160 9.23 -15.98 6.14
N GLN A 161 10.23 -15.80 7.00
CA GLN A 161 11.34 -16.75 7.12
C GLN A 161 10.88 -18.16 7.50
N LYS A 162 9.94 -18.27 8.45
CA LYS A 162 9.38 -19.58 8.84
C LYS A 162 8.56 -20.21 7.72
N MET A 163 7.74 -19.41 7.02
CA MET A 163 6.92 -19.87 5.91
C MET A 163 7.77 -20.39 4.76
N VAL A 164 8.81 -19.67 4.33
CA VAL A 164 9.74 -20.15 3.29
C VAL A 164 10.49 -21.40 3.74
N LYS A 165 10.91 -21.48 5.01
CA LYS A 165 11.56 -22.68 5.55
C LYS A 165 10.64 -23.91 5.52
N ALA A 166 9.35 -23.74 5.79
CA ALA A 166 8.38 -24.82 5.78
C ALA A 166 7.86 -25.17 4.37
N TYR A 167 7.79 -24.16 3.50
CA TYR A 167 7.23 -24.23 2.15
C TYR A 167 8.18 -23.53 1.16
N PRO A 168 9.26 -24.21 0.70
CA PRO A 168 10.26 -23.60 -0.16
C PRO A 168 9.69 -23.07 -1.49
N SER A 169 8.56 -23.59 -1.97
CA SER A 169 7.88 -23.09 -3.17
C SER A 169 7.40 -21.64 -3.09
N ILE A 170 7.34 -21.04 -1.88
CA ILE A 170 7.03 -19.62 -1.67
C ILE A 170 8.23 -18.72 -2.05
N GLU A 171 9.44 -19.27 -2.06
CA GLU A 171 10.69 -18.55 -2.32
C GLU A 171 10.65 -17.82 -3.67
N ARG A 172 11.17 -16.59 -3.67
CA ARG A 172 11.44 -15.80 -4.87
C ARG A 172 12.92 -15.47 -4.96
N GLU A 173 13.39 -15.30 -6.18
CA GLU A 173 14.74 -14.80 -6.45
C GLU A 173 14.94 -13.42 -5.82
N GLY A 174 16.06 -13.25 -5.11
CA GLY A 174 16.47 -11.97 -4.51
C GLY A 174 17.16 -12.11 -3.15
N THR A 175 17.58 -10.98 -2.57
CA THR A 175 18.28 -10.91 -1.27
C THR A 175 17.43 -11.45 -0.12
N HIS A 176 16.10 -11.32 -0.22
CA HIS A 176 15.14 -11.71 0.80
C HIS A 176 14.03 -12.58 0.19
N PRO A 177 14.19 -13.92 0.18
CA PRO A 177 13.30 -14.83 -0.55
C PRO A 177 11.85 -14.82 -0.03
N TRP A 178 11.66 -14.41 1.23
CA TRP A 178 10.36 -14.29 1.88
C TRP A 178 9.67 -12.93 1.68
N SER A 179 10.35 -11.94 1.10
CA SER A 179 9.89 -10.54 1.07
C SER A 179 8.53 -10.36 0.39
N GLN A 180 8.34 -10.98 -0.77
CA GLN A 180 7.07 -10.88 -1.52
C GLN A 180 5.89 -11.41 -0.71
N PHE A 181 6.06 -12.58 -0.07
CA PHE A 181 5.04 -13.16 0.80
C PHE A 181 4.71 -12.21 1.97
N THR A 182 5.74 -11.66 2.63
CA THR A 182 5.51 -10.75 3.76
C THR A 182 4.83 -9.44 3.36
N LYS A 183 5.16 -8.90 2.18
CA LYS A 183 4.50 -7.71 1.63
C LYS A 183 3.02 -7.97 1.42
N ALA A 184 2.69 -9.04 0.68
CA ALA A 184 1.31 -9.43 0.40
C ALA A 184 0.51 -9.73 1.67
N LEU A 185 1.09 -10.47 2.62
CA LEU A 185 0.45 -10.78 3.90
C LEU A 185 0.18 -9.50 4.73
N SER A 186 1.18 -8.64 4.87
CA SER A 186 1.04 -7.40 5.66
C SER A 186 -0.02 -6.47 5.08
N GLN A 187 -0.10 -6.38 3.74
CA GLN A 187 -1.12 -5.59 3.05
C GLN A 187 -2.51 -6.17 3.31
N SER A 188 -2.66 -7.48 3.12
CA SER A 188 -3.93 -8.17 3.32
C SER A 188 -4.48 -8.01 4.76
N ILE A 189 -3.60 -8.12 5.77
CA ILE A 189 -3.97 -7.89 7.18
C ILE A 189 -4.38 -6.43 7.43
N ARG A 190 -3.64 -5.45 6.88
CA ARG A 190 -3.98 -4.02 7.00
C ARG A 190 -5.36 -3.74 6.40
N THR A 191 -5.61 -4.21 5.17
CA THR A 191 -6.91 -4.06 4.51
C THR A 191 -8.06 -4.67 5.33
N GLU A 192 -7.86 -5.86 5.91
CA GLU A 192 -8.88 -6.52 6.72
C GLU A 192 -9.15 -5.80 8.05
N ARG A 193 -8.10 -5.28 8.72
CA ARG A 193 -8.26 -4.43 9.91
C ARG A 193 -9.05 -3.16 9.60
N PHE A 194 -8.73 -2.52 8.47
CA PHE A 194 -9.45 -1.33 8.01
C PHE A 194 -10.93 -1.62 7.74
N LYS A 195 -11.24 -2.72 7.02
CA LYS A 195 -12.62 -3.17 6.79
C LYS A 195 -13.39 -3.39 8.10
N ARG A 196 -12.76 -4.02 9.11
CA ARG A 196 -13.37 -4.23 10.43
C ARG A 196 -13.64 -2.91 11.16
N LYS A 197 -12.68 -1.97 11.12
CA LYS A 197 -12.84 -0.63 11.71
C LYS A 197 -14.01 0.13 11.09
N ARG A 198 -14.11 0.16 9.76
CA ARG A 198 -15.24 0.81 9.06
C ARG A 198 -16.58 0.17 9.40
N LYS A 199 -16.62 -1.17 9.52
CA LYS A 199 -17.84 -1.90 9.90
C LYS A 199 -18.27 -1.60 11.35
N SER A 200 -17.32 -1.45 12.28
CA SER A 200 -17.63 -1.05 13.66
C SER A 200 -18.16 0.39 13.74
N GLU A 201 -17.63 1.30 12.93
CA GLU A 201 -18.09 2.69 12.87
C GLU A 201 -19.47 2.82 12.22
N SER A 202 -19.75 2.04 11.17
CA SER A 202 -21.05 2.07 10.47
C SER A 202 -22.21 1.47 11.26
N SER A 203 -21.91 0.72 12.33
CA SER A 203 -22.92 0.06 13.17
C SER A 203 -23.44 0.96 14.29
N GLN A 204 -22.80 2.09 14.56
CA GLN A 204 -23.42 3.13 15.37
C GLN A 204 -24.43 3.89 14.51
N PRO A 205 -25.66 4.16 15.01
CA PRO A 205 -26.63 5.00 14.33
C PRO A 205 -26.05 6.41 14.25
N GLN A 206 -25.22 6.65 13.23
CA GLN A 206 -24.72 7.97 12.93
C GLN A 206 -25.95 8.78 12.54
N LYS A 207 -26.28 9.79 13.36
CA LYS A 207 -27.00 10.96 12.86
C LYS A 207 -26.34 11.29 11.52
N PRO A 208 -27.10 11.38 10.41
CA PRO A 208 -26.52 11.67 9.11
C PRO A 208 -25.61 12.87 9.32
N SER A 209 -24.31 12.65 9.25
CA SER A 209 -23.37 13.75 9.28
C SER A 209 -23.85 14.64 8.15
N PRO A 210 -24.09 15.95 8.40
CA PRO A 210 -24.54 16.85 7.36
C PRO A 210 -23.60 16.60 6.21
N LYS A 211 -24.13 16.09 5.08
CA LYS A 211 -23.36 15.75 3.91
C LYS A 211 -22.53 17.00 3.64
N ARG A 212 -21.25 16.98 4.01
CA ARG A 212 -20.34 18.05 3.66
C ARG A 212 -20.17 17.86 2.18
N PHE A 213 -21.10 18.45 1.41
CA PHE A 213 -20.92 18.75 0.02
C PHE A 213 -19.70 19.67 -0.02
N CYS A 214 -18.54 19.05 -0.14
CA CYS A 214 -17.30 19.74 -0.41
C CYS A 214 -17.40 20.20 -1.86
N LEU A 215 -17.96 21.39 -2.05
CA LEU A 215 -18.13 22.04 -3.35
C LEU A 215 -16.78 22.69 -3.70
N MET A 216 -15.92 21.99 -4.41
CA MET A 216 -14.64 22.53 -4.90
C MET A 216 -14.80 22.97 -6.35
N LYS A 217 -14.59 24.27 -6.59
CA LYS A 217 -14.51 24.89 -7.92
C LYS A 217 -13.21 24.48 -8.62
N ARG A 218 -13.31 24.06 -9.89
CA ARG A 218 -12.19 24.02 -10.84
C ARG A 218 -11.59 25.41 -10.95
N VAL A 219 -10.33 25.57 -10.54
CA VAL A 219 -9.47 26.66 -11.02
C VAL A 219 -8.49 26.01 -12.00
N VAL A 220 -8.82 26.14 -13.27
CA VAL A 220 -7.88 26.02 -14.39
C VAL A 220 -7.24 27.40 -14.49
N ALA A 221 -5.99 27.51 -14.06
CA ALA A 221 -5.12 28.67 -14.22
C ALA A 221 -3.71 28.06 -14.13
N ASP A 222 -2.86 28.05 -15.17
CA ASP A 222 -2.42 29.22 -15.93
C ASP A 222 -1.74 28.89 -17.29
N THR A 223 -2.30 28.01 -18.13
CA THR A 223 -1.79 27.86 -19.51
C THR A 223 -2.84 27.81 -20.63
N VAL A 224 -4.12 27.98 -20.31
CA VAL A 224 -5.16 28.07 -21.34
C VAL A 224 -5.74 29.48 -21.32
N GLY A 225 -5.06 30.39 -22.01
CA GLY A 225 -5.67 31.64 -22.41
C GLY A 225 -6.91 31.32 -23.25
N LEU A 226 -8.08 31.64 -22.70
CA LEU A 226 -9.36 31.84 -23.39
C LEU A 226 -9.56 30.99 -24.67
N LEU A 227 -9.47 29.67 -24.56
CA LEU A 227 -10.04 28.83 -25.61
C LEU A 227 -11.56 28.99 -25.53
N SER A 228 -12.20 29.30 -26.65
CA SER A 228 -13.66 29.28 -26.70
C SER A 228 -14.18 27.87 -26.39
N GLU A 229 -15.46 27.75 -26.03
CA GLU A 229 -16.08 26.45 -25.76
C GLU A 229 -15.87 25.48 -26.93
N GLU A 230 -15.93 25.97 -28.17
CA GLU A 230 -15.66 25.19 -29.38
C GLU A 230 -14.19 24.74 -29.50
N GLU A 231 -13.24 25.57 -29.10
CA GLU A 231 -11.81 25.23 -29.14
C GLU A 231 -11.45 24.18 -28.07
N TYR A 232 -12.12 24.21 -26.92
CA TYR A 232 -11.98 23.18 -25.89
C TYR A 232 -12.57 21.84 -26.32
N GLU A 233 -13.74 21.84 -26.96
CA GLU A 233 -14.32 20.62 -27.54
C GLU A 233 -13.41 20.01 -28.61
N GLN A 234 -12.84 20.84 -29.49
CA GLN A 234 -11.87 20.39 -30.49
C GLN A 234 -10.61 19.79 -29.85
N HIS A 235 -10.12 20.38 -28.76
CA HIS A 235 -8.96 19.86 -28.05
C HIS A 235 -9.22 18.47 -27.45
N ILE A 236 -10.38 18.27 -26.80
CA ILE A 236 -10.76 16.96 -26.26
C ILE A 236 -10.87 15.92 -27.38
N ILE A 237 -11.48 16.28 -28.51
CA ILE A 237 -11.61 15.36 -29.65
C ILE A 237 -10.23 14.96 -30.17
N GLN A 238 -9.31 15.90 -30.35
CA GLN A 238 -7.93 15.62 -30.78
C GLN A 238 -7.16 14.74 -29.80
N GLU A 239 -7.33 14.96 -28.49
CA GLU A 239 -6.67 14.16 -27.46
C GLU A 239 -7.19 12.72 -27.44
N ILE A 240 -8.51 12.53 -27.59
CA ILE A 240 -9.13 11.20 -27.73
C ILE A 240 -8.64 10.50 -29.01
N GLU A 241 -8.59 11.21 -30.15
CA GLU A 241 -8.09 10.66 -31.41
C GLU A 241 -6.61 10.26 -31.33
N SER A 242 -5.78 11.07 -30.65
CA SER A 242 -4.38 10.75 -30.40
C SER A 242 -4.23 9.47 -29.59
N LEU A 243 -4.96 9.34 -28.48
CA LEU A 243 -4.93 8.15 -27.62
C LEU A 243 -5.45 6.89 -28.33
N LEU A 244 -6.44 7.04 -29.20
CA LEU A 244 -6.94 5.93 -30.01
C LEU A 244 -5.93 5.52 -31.10
N SER A 245 -5.28 6.49 -31.74
CA SER A 245 -4.23 6.26 -32.75
C SER A 245 -3.04 5.50 -32.15
N ASP A 246 -2.53 5.93 -31.00
CA ASP A 246 -1.38 5.29 -30.34
C ASP A 246 -1.69 3.85 -29.93
N ASN A 247 -2.90 3.61 -29.42
CA ASN A 247 -3.36 2.27 -29.10
C ASN A 247 -3.47 1.40 -30.36
N ILE A 248 -4.14 1.86 -31.42
CA ILE A 248 -4.30 1.10 -32.67
C ILE A 248 -2.93 0.72 -33.26
N THR A 249 -1.95 1.62 -33.19
CA THR A 249 -0.59 1.39 -33.69
C THR A 249 0.09 0.28 -32.88
N THR A 250 0.01 0.35 -31.55
CA THR A 250 0.53 -0.68 -30.63
C THR A 250 -0.11 -2.05 -30.87
N TRP A 251 -1.43 -2.09 -31.09
CA TRP A 251 -2.16 -3.33 -31.38
C TRP A 251 -1.78 -3.91 -32.75
N LYS A 252 -1.57 -3.08 -33.77
CA LYS A 252 -1.10 -3.52 -35.10
C LYS A 252 0.31 -4.12 -35.03
N GLU A 253 1.24 -3.50 -34.29
CA GLU A 253 2.60 -4.03 -34.13
C GLU A 253 2.57 -5.40 -33.44
N ARG A 254 1.82 -5.54 -32.34
CA ARG A 254 1.66 -6.83 -31.65
C ARG A 254 1.04 -7.90 -32.56
N LEU A 255 0.05 -7.53 -33.37
CA LEU A 255 -0.59 -8.46 -34.29
C LEU A 255 0.37 -8.91 -35.41
N MET A 256 1.20 -8.00 -35.93
CA MET A 256 2.21 -8.34 -36.94
C MET A 256 3.31 -9.25 -36.37
N ASP A 257 3.71 -9.06 -35.12
CA ASP A 257 4.67 -9.96 -34.47
C ASP A 257 4.08 -11.35 -34.23
N MET A 258 2.81 -11.44 -33.83
CA MET A 258 2.10 -12.74 -33.74
C MET A 258 2.03 -13.44 -35.10
N VAL A 259 1.75 -12.71 -36.18
CA VAL A 259 1.70 -13.27 -37.54
C VAL A 259 3.09 -13.77 -37.99
N LYS A 260 4.18 -13.06 -37.65
CA LYS A 260 5.55 -13.52 -37.94
C LYS A 260 5.89 -14.82 -37.20
N ILE A 261 5.52 -14.92 -35.92
CA ILE A 261 5.73 -16.13 -35.13
C ILE A 261 5.01 -17.31 -35.78
N LEU A 262 3.74 -17.14 -36.16
CA LEU A 262 2.94 -18.18 -36.82
C LEU A 262 3.47 -18.54 -38.22
N SER A 263 4.12 -17.61 -38.91
CA SER A 263 4.69 -17.85 -40.25
C SER A 263 6.01 -18.62 -40.21
N HIS A 264 6.74 -18.57 -39.10
CA HIS A 264 7.99 -19.32 -38.91
C HIS A 264 7.79 -20.76 -38.39
N GLU A 265 6.59 -21.09 -37.89
CA GLU A 265 6.26 -22.43 -37.40
C GLU A 265 5.59 -23.34 -38.43
N VAL A 266 5.62 -22.98 -39.72
CA VAL A 266 5.32 -23.95 -40.78
C VAL A 266 6.65 -24.59 -41.18
N PRO A 267 7.07 -25.72 -40.58
CA PRO A 267 8.19 -26.48 -41.12
C PRO A 267 7.85 -26.77 -42.57
N SER A 268 8.71 -26.29 -43.47
CA SER A 268 8.65 -26.63 -44.89
C SER A 268 8.46 -28.14 -44.98
N SER A 269 7.28 -28.55 -45.46
CA SER A 269 6.90 -29.94 -45.70
C SER A 269 7.73 -30.50 -46.86
N GLY A 270 9.04 -30.55 -46.69
CA GLY A 270 10.00 -31.28 -47.49
C GLY A 270 10.53 -32.41 -46.63
N ASP A 271 10.35 -33.63 -47.12
CA ASP A 271 10.97 -34.87 -46.65
C ASP A 271 10.24 -35.63 -45.53
N ILE A 272 8.98 -35.97 -45.78
CA ILE A 272 8.40 -37.21 -45.25
C ILE A 272 9.02 -38.37 -46.04
N TYR A 273 10.13 -38.93 -45.55
CA TYR A 273 10.65 -40.21 -46.03
C TYR A 273 9.68 -41.34 -45.63
N VAL A 274 8.85 -41.78 -46.57
CA VAL A 274 8.06 -43.01 -46.43
C VAL A 274 9.00 -44.20 -46.63
N SER A 275 9.62 -44.69 -45.53
CA SER A 275 10.28 -45.99 -45.55
C SER A 275 9.23 -47.08 -45.72
N THR A 276 9.10 -47.57 -46.95
CA THR A 276 8.28 -48.73 -47.26
C THR A 276 9.11 -49.96 -46.88
N VAL A 277 8.77 -50.60 -45.75
CA VAL A 277 9.33 -51.90 -45.38
C VAL A 277 8.70 -52.95 -46.29
N VAL A 278 9.48 -53.46 -47.23
CA VAL A 278 9.11 -54.63 -48.04
C VAL A 278 9.90 -55.82 -47.50
N GLY A 279 9.14 -56.83 -47.03
CA GLY A 279 9.46 -58.27 -47.03
C GLY A 279 10.81 -58.71 -46.53
#